data_AF-K0RJI6-F1
#
_entry.id   AF-K0RJI6-F1
#
_cell.length_a   1.000
_cell.length_b   1.000
_cell.length_c   1.000
_cell.angle_alpha   90.00
_cell.angle_beta   90.00
_cell.angle_gamma   90.00
#
_symmetry.space_group_name_H-M   'P 1'
#
loop_
_entity.id
_entity.type
_entity.pdbx_description
1 polymer ?
#
loop_
_entity_poly.entity_id
_entity_poly.type
_entity_poly.pdbx_seq_one_letter_code
_entity_poly.pdbx_strand_id
1 'polypeptide(L)'
;MTQTKPQTQTNIPFRRPESRNLQRLTTRVDKSLPTGRDGQHVRKLANMARNAVGVVVLCLFAVTITCSGLAALPKVEIPKGFVAPEPQPLQINEKTDRTELLTGTVGLGLRLATSAFVLGCLAEAPRPERMLTFYDNDSSSGCRRVREMMNLLDLTYLTIPTFEGSSFPVLEDPNTGQQIAGDDAIIEHIVDAYGPPKESYDERALWPIKFRQFAIVTSWLASAIRGSPGAKRQSNARPDNGSMRPIELWAYECSPFVKPVKEKLSSLGIPHTVVSCSRGSSNRDRMVEKTGRTFQVPYIVDPNTGVDMYESAEIVEYLDKAYTVQ
;
A
#
# COMPACT_ATOMS: atom_id res chain seq x y z
N MET A 1 -63.57 -13.13 -10.55
CA MET A 1 -63.86 -12.58 -9.20
C MET A 1 -63.20 -13.50 -8.19
N THR A 2 -62.01 -13.16 -7.73
CA THR A 2 -61.42 -13.79 -6.55
C THR A 2 -60.62 -12.70 -5.84
N GLN A 3 -61.23 -12.20 -4.76
CA GLN A 3 -60.69 -11.16 -3.90
C GLN A 3 -59.49 -11.72 -3.10
N THR A 4 -58.34 -11.07 -3.22
CA THR A 4 -57.17 -11.25 -2.37
C THR A 4 -57.37 -10.46 -1.06
N LYS A 5 -57.29 -11.14 0.09
CA LYS A 5 -57.24 -10.52 1.43
C LYS A 5 -55.92 -9.75 1.64
N PRO A 6 -55.92 -8.66 2.44
CA PRO A 6 -54.71 -7.88 2.73
C PRO A 6 -53.86 -8.58 3.80
N GLN A 7 -52.54 -8.59 3.61
CA GLN A 7 -51.58 -9.04 4.63
C GLN A 7 -51.24 -7.89 5.60
N THR A 8 -51.48 -8.15 6.87
CA THR A 8 -51.17 -7.29 8.02
C THR A 8 -49.66 -7.20 8.22
N GLN A 9 -49.10 -5.98 8.24
CA GLN A 9 -47.72 -5.73 8.66
C GLN A 9 -47.59 -5.92 10.18
N THR A 10 -46.87 -6.95 10.60
CA THR A 10 -46.35 -7.07 11.97
C THR A 10 -45.07 -6.26 12.11
N ASN A 11 -45.17 -5.12 12.80
CA ASN A 11 -44.01 -4.36 13.28
C ASN A 11 -43.24 -5.18 14.34
N ILE A 12 -42.01 -5.58 14.03
CA ILE A 12 -41.07 -6.16 15.00
C ILE A 12 -40.24 -5.00 15.58
N PRO A 13 -40.25 -4.74 16.90
CA PRO A 13 -39.45 -3.67 17.47
C PRO A 13 -37.96 -4.03 17.45
N PHE A 14 -37.15 -3.14 16.88
CA PHE A 14 -35.69 -3.23 16.85
C PHE A 14 -35.12 -3.03 18.26
N ARG A 15 -34.69 -4.12 18.92
CA ARG A 15 -33.90 -4.06 20.17
C ARG A 15 -32.46 -3.67 19.83
N ARG A 16 -31.99 -2.53 20.35
CA ARG A 16 -30.56 -2.19 20.38
C ARG A 16 -29.78 -3.31 21.10
N PRO A 17 -28.65 -3.79 20.56
CA PRO A 17 -27.80 -4.72 21.29
C PRO A 17 -27.13 -3.99 22.47
N GLU A 18 -27.20 -4.59 23.66
CA GLU A 18 -26.61 -4.05 24.89
C GLU A 18 -25.08 -4.02 24.82
N SER A 19 -24.51 -2.87 25.16
CA SER A 19 -23.07 -2.54 25.26
C SER A 19 -22.27 -3.31 26.34
N ARG A 20 -22.89 -4.31 27.00
CA ARG A 20 -22.32 -4.99 28.18
C ARG A 20 -21.23 -6.02 27.87
N ASN A 21 -21.20 -6.61 26.67
CA ASN A 21 -20.23 -7.66 26.33
C ASN A 21 -18.84 -7.10 25.95
N LEU A 22 -18.75 -5.88 25.43
CA LEU A 22 -17.48 -5.21 25.14
C LEU A 22 -16.75 -4.75 26.41
N GLN A 23 -17.49 -4.39 27.48
CA GLN A 23 -16.89 -3.97 28.75
C GLN A 23 -16.26 -5.13 29.56
N ARG A 24 -16.69 -6.38 29.35
CA ARG A 24 -16.13 -7.56 30.04
C ARG A 24 -14.81 -8.06 29.45
N LEU A 25 -14.58 -7.84 28.16
CA LEU A 25 -13.30 -8.17 27.50
C LEU A 25 -12.20 -7.16 27.83
N THR A 26 -12.55 -5.89 28.06
CA THR A 26 -11.59 -4.82 28.38
C THR A 26 -11.06 -4.88 29.81
N THR A 27 -11.86 -5.38 30.76
CA THR A 27 -11.47 -5.44 32.19
C THR A 27 -10.52 -6.59 32.55
N ARG A 28 -10.38 -7.62 31.70
CA ARG A 28 -9.47 -8.75 31.96
C ARG A 28 -8.01 -8.50 31.56
N VAL A 29 -7.74 -7.55 30.67
CA VAL A 29 -6.37 -7.29 30.17
C VAL A 29 -5.60 -6.29 31.05
N ASP A 30 -6.28 -5.37 31.75
CA ASP A 30 -5.60 -4.36 32.60
C ASP A 30 -4.95 -4.95 33.86
N LYS A 31 -5.36 -6.15 34.30
CA LYS A 31 -4.86 -6.77 35.54
C LYS A 31 -3.52 -7.51 35.39
N SER A 32 -2.97 -7.64 34.18
CA SER A 32 -1.75 -8.45 33.93
C SER A 32 -0.54 -7.66 33.43
N LEU A 33 -0.56 -6.31 33.44
CA LEU A 33 0.53 -5.50 32.89
C LEU A 33 1.42 -4.86 33.98
N PRO A 34 2.76 -5.02 33.89
CA PRO A 34 3.69 -4.61 34.94
C PRO A 34 3.68 -3.10 35.19
N THR A 35 3.88 -2.69 36.44
CA THR A 35 3.68 -1.32 36.96
C THR A 35 4.95 -0.46 37.01
N GLY A 36 5.97 -0.79 36.20
CA GLY A 36 7.24 -0.04 36.10
C GLY A 36 7.27 1.04 35.00
N ARG A 37 8.42 1.74 34.87
CA ARG A 37 8.66 2.80 33.87
C ARG A 37 8.51 2.27 32.42
N ASP A 38 8.87 1.01 32.18
CA ASP A 38 8.64 0.29 30.91
C ASP A 38 7.16 -0.04 30.66
N GLY A 39 6.38 -0.23 31.73
CA GLY A 39 4.94 -0.46 31.69
C GLY A 39 4.13 0.75 31.22
N GLN A 40 4.63 1.97 31.42
CA GLN A 40 3.98 3.18 30.89
C GLN A 40 4.07 3.29 29.37
N HIS A 41 5.20 2.87 28.77
CA HIS A 41 5.37 2.84 27.32
C HIS A 41 4.47 1.78 26.67
N VAL A 42 4.43 0.58 27.25
CA VAL A 42 3.54 -0.50 26.81
C VAL A 42 2.06 -0.11 26.97
N ARG A 43 1.68 0.57 28.06
CA ARG A 43 0.31 1.08 28.26
C ARG A 43 -0.05 2.21 27.30
N LYS A 44 0.89 3.11 26.97
CA LYS A 44 0.68 4.13 25.92
C LYS A 44 0.46 3.48 24.56
N LEU A 45 1.31 2.51 24.17
CA LEU A 45 1.17 1.75 22.93
C LEU A 45 -0.15 0.97 22.88
N ALA A 46 -0.54 0.30 23.97
CA ALA A 46 -1.80 -0.44 24.07
C ALA A 46 -3.03 0.47 24.02
N ASN A 47 -2.97 1.67 24.61
CA ASN A 47 -4.04 2.67 24.51
C ASN A 47 -4.13 3.28 23.11
N MET A 48 -2.99 3.52 22.47
CA MET A 48 -2.93 4.04 21.11
C MET A 48 -3.43 3.00 20.10
N ALA A 49 -3.08 1.73 20.27
CA ALA A 49 -3.61 0.60 19.51
C ALA A 49 -5.11 0.41 19.74
N ARG A 50 -5.60 0.51 20.99
CA ARG A 50 -7.05 0.49 21.29
C ARG A 50 -7.81 1.62 20.61
N ASN A 51 -7.25 2.83 20.61
CA ASN A 51 -7.86 3.97 19.92
C ASN A 51 -7.81 3.80 18.40
N ALA A 52 -6.72 3.27 17.85
CA ALA A 52 -6.60 2.96 16.42
C ALA A 52 -7.60 1.88 15.98
N VAL A 53 -7.75 0.79 16.76
CA VAL A 53 -8.77 -0.24 16.52
C VAL A 53 -10.18 0.34 16.65
N GLY A 54 -10.42 1.21 17.64
CA GLY A 54 -11.67 1.94 17.78
C GLY A 54 -11.99 2.82 16.57
N VAL A 55 -10.99 3.53 16.03
CA VAL A 55 -11.13 4.35 14.80
C VAL A 55 -11.34 3.46 13.58
N VAL A 56 -10.64 2.33 13.44
CA VAL A 56 -10.86 1.39 12.34
C VAL A 56 -12.26 0.78 12.38
N VAL A 57 -12.74 0.37 13.55
CA VAL A 57 -14.11 -0.14 13.74
C VAL A 57 -15.14 0.96 13.47
N LEU A 58 -14.90 2.19 13.94
CA LEU A 58 -15.78 3.33 13.68
C LEU A 58 -15.79 3.72 12.20
N CYS A 59 -14.65 3.66 11.50
CA CYS A 59 -14.55 3.88 10.06
C CYS A 59 -15.24 2.74 9.28
N LEU A 60 -15.08 1.48 9.67
CA LEU A 60 -15.81 0.34 9.08
C LEU A 60 -17.34 0.46 9.31
N PHE A 61 -17.76 0.99 10.46
CA PHE A 61 -19.16 1.32 10.75
C PHE A 61 -19.66 2.52 9.93
N ALA A 62 -18.84 3.57 9.76
CA ALA A 62 -19.17 4.71 8.92
C ALA A 62 -19.27 4.30 7.44
N VAL A 63 -18.43 3.37 6.98
CA VAL A 63 -18.47 2.79 5.63
C VAL A 63 -19.73 1.96 5.41
N THR A 64 -20.17 1.16 6.39
CA THR A 64 -21.46 0.43 6.29
C THR A 64 -22.66 1.37 6.30
N ILE A 65 -22.62 2.46 7.07
CA ILE A 65 -23.67 3.50 7.07
C ILE A 65 -23.70 4.25 5.74
N THR A 66 -22.54 4.58 5.16
CA THR A 66 -22.45 5.28 3.86
C THR A 66 -22.80 4.36 2.68
N CYS A 67 -22.49 3.06 2.80
CA CYS A 67 -22.86 2.04 1.81
C CYS A 67 -24.35 1.65 1.83
N SER A 68 -25.11 2.05 2.84
CA SER A 68 -26.56 1.82 2.91
C SER A 68 -27.34 2.63 1.88
N GLY A 69 -26.68 3.57 1.18
CA GLY A 69 -27.23 4.32 0.05
C GLY A 69 -26.66 3.93 -1.32
N LEU A 70 -25.81 2.89 -1.44
CA LEU A 70 -25.39 2.41 -2.75
C LEU A 70 -26.58 1.69 -3.41
N ALA A 71 -27.09 2.28 -4.50
CA ALA A 71 -27.91 1.57 -5.45
C ALA A 71 -27.23 0.24 -5.81
N ALA A 72 -28.03 -0.83 -5.92
CA ALA A 72 -27.54 -2.16 -6.22
C ALA A 72 -26.53 -2.09 -7.39
N LEU A 73 -25.30 -2.57 -7.13
CA LEU A 73 -24.27 -2.67 -8.16
C LEU A 73 -24.88 -3.33 -9.41
N PRO A 74 -24.66 -2.77 -10.62
CA PRO A 74 -25.16 -3.40 -11.83
C PRO A 74 -24.62 -4.83 -11.88
N LYS A 75 -25.49 -5.80 -12.15
CA LYS A 75 -25.07 -7.19 -12.35
C LYS A 75 -24.06 -7.23 -13.48
N VAL A 76 -22.79 -7.46 -13.14
CA VAL A 76 -21.73 -7.68 -14.13
C VAL A 76 -22.00 -9.04 -14.75
N GLU A 77 -22.59 -9.04 -15.95
CA GLU A 77 -22.75 -10.26 -16.74
C GLU A 77 -21.40 -10.61 -17.38
N ILE A 78 -20.89 -11.78 -17.01
CA ILE A 78 -19.62 -12.29 -17.54
C ILE A 78 -19.78 -12.45 -19.07
N PRO A 79 -18.89 -11.86 -19.90
CA PRO A 79 -18.97 -12.01 -21.35
C PRO A 79 -18.99 -13.49 -21.76
N LYS A 80 -19.85 -13.84 -22.72
CA LYS A 80 -19.96 -15.21 -23.24
C LYS A 80 -18.60 -15.64 -23.82
N GLY A 81 -17.95 -16.60 -23.16
CA GLY A 81 -16.63 -17.12 -23.55
C GLY A 81 -15.46 -16.70 -22.64
N PHE A 82 -15.70 -15.95 -21.56
CA PHE A 82 -14.67 -15.70 -20.55
C PHE A 82 -14.32 -17.00 -19.82
N VAL A 83 -13.15 -17.57 -20.15
CA VAL A 83 -12.53 -18.64 -19.38
C VAL A 83 -11.74 -17.97 -18.28
N ALA A 84 -12.20 -18.10 -17.03
CA ALA A 84 -11.42 -17.61 -15.89
C ALA A 84 -10.07 -18.37 -15.89
N PRO A 85 -8.92 -17.68 -15.96
CA PRO A 85 -7.63 -18.35 -15.93
C PRO A 85 -7.52 -19.13 -14.61
N GLU A 86 -7.01 -20.36 -14.67
CA GLU A 86 -6.84 -21.16 -13.47
C GLU A 86 -5.98 -20.39 -12.45
N PRO A 87 -6.40 -20.33 -11.18
CA PRO A 87 -5.66 -19.63 -10.15
C PRO A 87 -4.30 -20.30 -9.98
N GLN A 88 -3.23 -19.67 -10.49
CA GLN A 88 -1.88 -20.13 -10.22
C GLN A 88 -1.62 -19.98 -8.71
N PRO A 89 -1.34 -21.07 -7.97
CA PRO A 89 -1.00 -20.97 -6.57
C PRO A 89 0.28 -20.14 -6.45
N LEU A 90 0.31 -19.21 -5.49
CA LEU A 90 1.54 -18.50 -5.13
C LEU A 90 2.59 -19.56 -4.78
N GLN A 91 3.66 -19.65 -5.58
CA GLN A 91 4.79 -20.49 -5.28
C GLN A 91 5.55 -19.85 -4.12
N ILE A 92 5.31 -20.34 -2.91
CA ILE A 92 6.03 -19.91 -1.71
C ILE A 92 7.31 -20.74 -1.66
N ASN A 93 8.44 -20.09 -1.93
CA ASN A 93 9.75 -20.71 -1.76
C ASN A 93 10.03 -20.86 -0.25
N GLU A 94 10.55 -22.02 0.17
CA GLU A 94 10.67 -22.46 1.57
C GLU A 94 11.55 -21.52 2.43
N LYS A 95 12.37 -20.67 1.79
CA LYS A 95 13.18 -19.62 2.43
C LYS A 95 12.39 -18.39 2.93
N THR A 96 11.08 -18.30 2.68
CA THR A 96 10.27 -17.17 3.14
C THR A 96 9.88 -17.33 4.61
N ASP A 97 10.31 -16.41 5.48
CA ASP A 97 9.89 -16.39 6.88
C ASP A 97 8.36 -16.19 6.97
N ARG A 98 7.67 -17.18 7.55
CA ARG A 98 6.20 -17.19 7.70
C ARG A 98 5.70 -15.95 8.44
N THR A 99 6.56 -15.33 9.25
CA THR A 99 6.28 -14.11 10.02
C THR A 99 6.16 -12.87 9.11
N GLU A 100 7.02 -12.74 8.10
CA GLU A 100 6.93 -11.65 7.11
C GLU A 100 5.67 -11.78 6.26
N LEU A 101 5.36 -13.01 5.83
CA LEU A 101 4.17 -13.31 5.04
C LEU A 101 2.88 -13.01 5.83
N LEU A 102 2.82 -13.38 7.12
CA LEU A 102 1.67 -13.11 7.97
C LEU A 102 1.47 -11.60 8.17
N THR A 103 2.56 -10.86 8.42
CA THR A 103 2.52 -9.40 8.61
C THR A 103 2.10 -8.68 7.32
N GLY A 104 2.57 -9.14 6.16
CA GLY A 104 2.16 -8.64 4.85
C GLY A 104 0.69 -8.90 4.53
N THR A 105 0.17 -10.08 4.88
CA THR A 105 -1.23 -10.48 4.68
C THR A 105 -2.19 -9.66 5.54
N VAL A 106 -1.81 -9.40 6.80
CA VAL A 106 -2.58 -8.52 7.71
C VAL A 106 -2.61 -7.09 7.17
N GLY A 107 -1.48 -6.57 6.69
CA GLY A 107 -1.41 -5.25 6.06
C GLY A 107 -2.26 -5.12 4.78
N LEU A 108 -2.34 -6.17 3.97
CA LEU A 108 -3.17 -6.23 2.77
C LEU A 108 -4.68 -6.24 3.10
N GLY A 109 -5.07 -7.03 4.11
CA GLY A 109 -6.46 -7.12 4.57
C GLY A 109 -6.96 -5.83 5.24
N LEU A 110 -6.13 -5.19 6.06
CA LEU A 110 -6.45 -3.91 6.72
C LEU A 110 -6.68 -2.77 5.74
N ARG A 111 -6.10 -2.85 4.53
CA ARG A 111 -6.16 -1.80 3.51
C ARG A 111 -7.01 -2.17 2.30
N LEU A 112 -7.85 -3.20 2.42
CA LEU A 112 -8.78 -3.63 1.38
C LEU A 112 -8.11 -3.93 0.01
N ALA A 113 -6.84 -4.34 0.02
CA ALA A 113 -6.04 -4.55 -1.20
C ALA A 113 -5.95 -3.32 -2.15
N THR A 114 -6.11 -2.12 -1.60
CA THR A 114 -5.98 -0.87 -2.34
C THR A 114 -4.55 -0.76 -2.90
N SER A 115 -4.40 -0.60 -4.23
CA SER A 115 -3.16 -0.70 -5.04
C SER A 115 -2.67 -2.10 -5.47
N ALA A 116 -3.43 -3.17 -5.20
CA ALA A 116 -3.15 -4.48 -5.80
C ALA A 116 -3.50 -4.54 -7.30
N PHE A 117 -4.33 -3.61 -7.76
CA PHE A 117 -4.84 -3.47 -9.13
C PHE A 117 -4.56 -2.06 -9.64
N VAL A 118 -4.38 -1.94 -10.95
CA VAL A 118 -4.41 -0.65 -11.65
C VAL A 118 -5.86 -0.23 -11.93
N LEU A 119 -6.12 1.05 -12.19
CA LEU A 119 -7.44 1.48 -12.68
C LEU A 119 -7.69 0.90 -14.09
N GLY A 120 -8.87 0.28 -14.27
CA GLY A 120 -9.22 -0.41 -15.51
C GLY A 120 -9.32 0.50 -16.75
N CYS A 121 -9.52 1.81 -16.56
CA CYS A 121 -9.64 2.82 -17.61
C CYS A 121 -8.33 3.57 -17.93
N LEU A 122 -7.17 3.07 -17.49
CA LEU A 122 -5.88 3.73 -17.72
C LEU A 122 -5.35 3.68 -19.15
N ALA A 123 -6.01 2.96 -20.07
CA ALA A 123 -5.60 2.93 -21.48
C ALA A 123 -5.69 4.33 -22.12
N GLU A 124 -6.61 5.17 -21.63
CA GLU A 124 -6.85 6.53 -22.12
C GLU A 124 -6.11 7.59 -21.29
N ALA A 125 -5.46 7.19 -20.18
CA ALA A 125 -4.78 8.12 -19.29
C ALA A 125 -3.42 8.54 -19.88
N PRO A 126 -3.08 9.85 -19.86
CA PRO A 126 -1.81 10.33 -20.36
C PRO A 126 -0.66 9.77 -19.50
N ARG A 127 0.43 9.37 -20.16
CA ARG A 127 1.63 8.88 -19.48
C ARG A 127 2.70 9.95 -19.49
N PRO A 128 3.45 10.11 -18.38
CA PRO A 128 4.50 11.12 -18.31
C PRO A 128 5.61 10.84 -19.34
N GLU A 129 5.94 11.83 -20.16
CA GLU A 129 7.03 11.72 -21.15
C GLU A 129 8.40 11.72 -20.47
N ARG A 130 8.51 12.45 -19.35
CA ARG A 130 9.69 12.55 -18.50
C ARG A 130 9.40 11.92 -17.14
N MET A 131 10.38 11.19 -16.62
CA MET A 131 10.27 10.48 -15.35
C MET A 131 10.04 11.46 -14.19
N LEU A 132 9.03 11.17 -13.37
CA LEU A 132 8.73 11.90 -12.13
C LEU A 132 9.81 11.61 -11.07
N THR A 133 10.18 12.60 -10.28
CA THR A 133 11.12 12.43 -9.16
C THR A 133 10.36 12.55 -7.84
N PHE A 134 10.38 11.50 -7.04
CA PHE A 134 9.65 11.39 -5.78
C PHE A 134 10.62 11.28 -4.60
N TYR A 135 10.58 12.27 -3.72
CA TYR A 135 11.35 12.27 -2.48
C TYR A 135 10.58 11.50 -1.43
N ASP A 136 11.06 10.28 -1.17
CA ASP A 136 10.36 9.28 -0.39
C ASP A 136 11.05 9.01 0.94
N ASN A 137 10.24 8.73 1.95
CA ASN A 137 10.66 7.99 3.12
C ASN A 137 9.73 6.77 3.28
N ASP A 138 10.29 5.56 3.18
CA ASP A 138 9.48 4.35 3.13
C ASP A 138 8.67 4.09 4.42
N SER A 139 9.10 4.69 5.55
CA SER A 139 8.39 4.64 6.83
C SER A 139 7.23 5.64 6.97
N SER A 140 7.18 6.65 6.10
CA SER A 140 6.17 7.71 6.13
C SER A 140 4.82 7.25 5.59
N SER A 141 3.77 7.44 6.38
CA SER A 141 2.40 7.14 5.94
C SER A 141 1.93 8.01 4.78
N GLY A 142 2.37 9.28 4.73
CA GLY A 142 2.04 10.18 3.64
C GLY A 142 2.69 9.74 2.33
N CYS A 143 3.98 9.39 2.39
CA CYS A 143 4.67 8.87 1.21
C CYS A 143 4.04 7.55 0.74
N ARG A 144 3.66 6.66 1.66
CA ARG A 144 2.96 5.42 1.32
C ARG A 144 1.65 5.65 0.58
N ARG A 145 0.86 6.67 0.94
CA ARG A 145 -0.37 7.02 0.21
C ARG A 145 -0.08 7.44 -1.23
N VAL A 146 0.94 8.27 -1.43
CA VAL A 146 1.36 8.71 -2.77
C VAL A 146 1.80 7.50 -3.61
N ARG A 147 2.62 6.60 -3.05
CA ARG A 147 3.05 5.37 -3.73
C ARG A 147 1.89 4.50 -4.18
N GLU A 148 0.89 4.31 -3.31
CA GLU A 148 -0.30 3.54 -3.67
C GLU A 148 -1.08 4.17 -4.81
N MET A 149 -1.17 5.49 -4.84
CA MET A 149 -1.81 6.20 -5.94
C MET A 149 -0.98 6.08 -7.23
N MET A 150 0.35 6.23 -7.17
CA MET A 150 1.23 6.01 -8.33
C MET A 150 1.11 4.58 -8.87
N ASN A 151 1.03 3.57 -7.99
CA ASN A 151 0.81 2.17 -8.35
C ASN A 151 -0.58 1.92 -8.96
N LEU A 152 -1.59 2.65 -8.48
CA LEU A 152 -2.96 2.56 -8.97
C LEU A 152 -3.10 3.20 -10.36
N LEU A 153 -2.36 4.28 -10.62
CA LEU A 153 -2.26 4.96 -11.91
C LEU A 153 -1.21 4.33 -12.85
N ASP A 154 -0.51 3.30 -12.38
CA ASP A 154 0.52 2.59 -13.13
C ASP A 154 1.66 3.51 -13.63
N LEU A 155 2.07 4.45 -12.77
CA LEU A 155 3.14 5.40 -13.04
C LEU A 155 4.52 4.81 -12.68
N THR A 156 5.50 5.04 -13.54
CA THR A 156 6.91 4.75 -13.27
C THR A 156 7.60 6.03 -12.82
N TYR A 157 8.34 5.98 -11.71
CA TYR A 157 8.92 7.15 -11.09
C TYR A 157 10.29 6.85 -10.46
N LEU A 158 11.15 7.86 -10.41
CA LEU A 158 12.41 7.84 -9.68
C LEU A 158 12.15 8.14 -8.21
N THR A 159 12.69 7.31 -7.32
CA THR A 159 12.61 7.49 -5.89
C THR A 159 13.95 7.96 -5.34
N ILE A 160 13.93 9.06 -4.59
CA ILE A 160 15.08 9.59 -3.86
C ILE A 160 14.83 9.42 -2.36
N PRO A 161 15.49 8.45 -1.70
CA PRO A 161 15.32 8.25 -0.26
C PRO A 161 15.76 9.48 0.54
N THR A 162 14.87 10.00 1.37
CA THR A 162 15.08 11.23 2.16
C THR A 162 14.79 10.98 3.63
N PHE A 163 15.70 11.38 4.51
CA PHE A 163 15.63 11.11 5.96
C PHE A 163 15.50 12.37 6.82
N GLU A 164 15.85 13.53 6.26
CA GLU A 164 15.89 14.81 6.97
C GLU A 164 15.13 15.87 6.15
N GLY A 165 14.42 16.78 6.83
CA GLY A 165 13.58 17.82 6.21
C GLY A 165 12.12 17.76 6.65
N SER A 166 11.48 18.93 6.79
CA SER A 166 10.19 19.09 7.49
C SER A 166 8.92 18.93 6.64
N SER A 167 8.99 18.49 5.38
CA SER A 167 7.79 18.41 4.52
C SER A 167 7.83 17.35 3.41
N PHE A 168 8.24 16.11 3.70
CA PHE A 168 8.03 14.97 2.78
C PHE A 168 6.64 14.34 2.98
N PRO A 169 5.98 13.82 1.92
CA PRO A 169 6.51 13.62 0.56
C PRO A 169 6.64 14.91 -0.26
N VAL A 170 7.60 14.90 -1.19
CA VAL A 170 7.73 15.91 -2.27
C VAL A 170 7.75 15.19 -3.61
N LEU A 171 7.03 15.73 -4.59
CA LEU A 171 7.05 15.28 -5.98
C LEU A 171 7.58 16.42 -6.87
N GLU A 172 8.56 16.11 -7.70
CA GLU A 172 8.95 16.94 -8.83
C GLU A 172 8.43 16.33 -10.12
N ASP A 173 7.63 17.11 -10.83
CA ASP A 173 7.07 16.73 -12.11
C ASP A 173 7.67 17.59 -13.23
N PRO A 174 8.65 17.06 -13.99
CA PRO A 174 9.29 17.78 -15.08
C PRO A 174 8.40 17.95 -16.33
N ASN A 175 7.23 17.31 -16.38
CA ASN A 175 6.28 17.46 -17.49
C ASN A 175 5.41 18.71 -17.29
N THR A 176 5.06 19.00 -16.04
CA THR A 176 4.27 20.19 -15.66
C THR A 176 5.14 21.33 -15.11
N GLY A 177 6.40 21.06 -14.78
CA GLY A 177 7.33 22.02 -14.18
C GLY A 177 7.05 22.32 -12.71
N GLN A 178 6.21 21.52 -12.05
CA GLN A 178 5.79 21.73 -10.67
C GLN A 178 6.62 20.93 -9.68
N GLN A 179 6.89 21.54 -8.51
CA GLN A 179 7.40 20.86 -7.32
C GLN A 179 6.34 20.98 -6.23
N ILE A 180 5.84 19.85 -5.76
CA ILE A 180 4.62 19.77 -4.94
C ILE A 180 4.97 19.06 -3.64
N ALA A 181 4.67 19.68 -2.51
CA ALA A 181 4.88 19.11 -1.19
C ALA A 181 3.53 18.70 -0.56
N GLY A 182 3.55 17.59 0.19
CA GLY A 182 2.37 17.08 0.88
C GLY A 182 1.61 16.03 0.07
N ASP A 183 1.20 14.96 0.75
CA ASP A 183 0.59 13.79 0.13
C ASP A 183 -0.76 14.09 -0.53
N ASP A 184 -1.61 14.93 0.06
CA ASP A 184 -2.91 15.25 -0.54
C ASP A 184 -2.77 16.07 -1.84
N ALA A 185 -1.91 17.09 -1.84
CA ALA A 185 -1.65 17.92 -3.02
C ALA A 185 -0.99 17.12 -4.15
N ILE A 186 -0.05 16.23 -3.80
CA ILE A 186 0.58 15.33 -4.77
C ILE A 186 -0.46 14.38 -5.39
N ILE A 187 -1.32 13.77 -4.56
CA ILE A 187 -2.36 12.85 -5.05
C ILE A 187 -3.34 13.57 -5.98
N GLU A 188 -3.76 14.78 -5.62
CA GLU A 188 -4.63 15.60 -6.45
C GLU A 188 -3.97 15.90 -7.81
N HIS A 189 -2.72 16.35 -7.79
CA HIS A 189 -1.94 16.63 -9.00
C HIS A 189 -1.81 15.42 -9.92
N ILE A 190 -1.36 14.27 -9.41
CA ILE A 190 -1.12 13.09 -10.27
C ILE A 190 -2.41 12.50 -10.81
N VAL A 191 -3.52 12.63 -10.09
CA VAL A 191 -4.84 12.21 -10.58
C VAL A 191 -5.36 13.18 -11.65
N ASP A 192 -5.13 14.48 -11.49
CA ASP A 192 -5.57 15.47 -12.50
C ASP A 192 -4.70 15.43 -13.76
N ALA A 193 -3.38 15.27 -13.60
CA ALA A 193 -2.42 15.26 -14.70
C ALA A 193 -2.32 13.91 -15.43
N TYR A 194 -2.44 12.79 -14.70
CA TYR A 194 -2.18 11.44 -15.22
C TYR A 194 -3.29 10.43 -14.90
N GLY A 195 -4.40 10.89 -14.31
CA GLY A 195 -5.58 10.06 -14.15
C GLY A 195 -6.34 9.87 -15.46
N PRO A 196 -7.19 8.83 -15.53
CA PRO A 196 -8.15 8.73 -16.60
C PRO A 196 -9.21 9.84 -16.48
N PRO A 197 -10.03 10.11 -17.52
CA PRO A 197 -11.08 11.12 -17.44
C PRO A 197 -12.00 10.90 -16.24
N LYS A 198 -12.42 11.96 -15.54
CA LYS A 198 -13.19 11.87 -14.27
C LYS A 198 -14.54 11.16 -14.45
N GLU A 199 -15.05 11.11 -15.68
CA GLU A 199 -16.28 10.42 -16.06
C GLU A 199 -16.10 8.90 -16.18
N SER A 200 -14.87 8.42 -16.34
CA SER A 200 -14.55 7.01 -16.62
C SER A 200 -14.46 6.13 -15.37
N TYR A 201 -14.41 6.73 -14.17
CA TYR A 201 -14.33 5.98 -12.91
C TYR A 201 -15.06 6.72 -11.79
N ASP A 202 -15.59 5.96 -10.82
CA ASP A 202 -16.17 6.56 -9.61
C ASP A 202 -15.04 7.03 -8.69
N GLU A 203 -14.87 8.34 -8.55
CA GLU A 203 -13.91 8.92 -7.61
C GLU A 203 -14.11 8.43 -6.17
N ARG A 204 -15.35 8.04 -5.81
CA ARG A 204 -15.65 7.48 -4.49
C ARG A 204 -14.98 6.12 -4.30
N ALA A 205 -14.65 5.38 -5.36
CA ALA A 205 -13.89 4.13 -5.25
C ALA A 205 -12.45 4.37 -4.76
N LEU A 206 -11.92 5.59 -4.90
CA LEU A 206 -10.60 5.98 -4.38
C LEU A 206 -10.60 6.29 -2.87
N TRP A 207 -11.75 6.17 -2.19
CA TRP A 207 -11.90 6.51 -0.78
C TRP A 207 -10.85 5.87 0.15
N PRO A 208 -10.34 4.64 -0.04
CA PRO A 208 -9.35 4.09 0.88
C PRO A 208 -8.00 4.83 0.83
N ILE A 209 -7.68 5.50 -0.29
CA ILE A 209 -6.48 6.36 -0.45
C ILE A 209 -6.80 7.82 -0.14
N LYS A 210 -7.91 8.35 -0.66
CA LYS A 210 -8.32 9.75 -0.50
C LYS A 210 -8.76 10.08 0.94
N PHE A 211 -9.32 9.12 1.68
CA PHE A 211 -9.66 9.33 3.09
C PHE A 211 -8.41 9.22 3.99
N ARG A 212 -7.71 10.35 4.10
CA ARG A 212 -6.43 10.52 4.81
C ARG A 212 -6.36 9.82 6.16
N GLN A 213 -7.36 9.97 7.01
CA GLN A 213 -7.32 9.45 8.38
C GLN A 213 -7.27 7.91 8.41
N PHE A 214 -8.03 7.24 7.54
CA PHE A 214 -7.99 5.78 7.44
C PHE A 214 -6.65 5.29 6.90
N ALA A 215 -6.13 5.94 5.86
CA ALA A 215 -4.84 5.58 5.27
C ALA A 215 -3.67 5.77 6.26
N ILE A 216 -3.68 6.84 7.05
CA ILE A 216 -2.67 7.10 8.08
C ILE A 216 -2.75 6.05 9.20
N VAL A 217 -3.94 5.78 9.75
CA VAL A 217 -4.11 4.85 10.87
C VAL A 217 -3.71 3.42 10.48
N THR A 218 -4.13 2.95 9.31
CA THR A 218 -3.76 1.62 8.81
C THR A 218 -2.27 1.51 8.50
N SER A 219 -1.66 2.57 7.97
CA SER A 219 -0.21 2.63 7.74
C SER A 219 0.58 2.60 9.03
N TRP A 220 0.17 3.37 10.05
CA TRP A 220 0.80 3.36 11.37
C TRP A 220 0.75 1.99 12.03
N LEU A 221 -0.40 1.32 11.96
CA LEU A 221 -0.54 -0.03 12.53
C LEU A 221 0.37 -1.04 11.82
N ALA A 222 0.50 -0.95 10.50
CA ALA A 222 1.39 -1.81 9.72
C ALA A 222 2.88 -1.54 9.99
N SER A 223 3.29 -0.27 10.13
CA SER A 223 4.68 0.11 10.39
C SER A 223 5.12 -0.16 11.84
N ALA A 224 4.22 0.02 12.82
CA ALA A 224 4.51 -0.23 14.23
C ALA A 224 4.84 -1.69 14.52
N ILE A 225 4.30 -2.64 13.73
CA ILE A 225 4.58 -4.07 13.89
C ILE A 225 6.01 -4.42 13.45
N ARG A 226 6.61 -3.67 12.52
CA ARG A 226 7.94 -3.98 11.94
C ARG A 226 9.10 -3.12 12.45
N GLY A 227 8.84 -2.19 13.38
CA GLY A 227 9.89 -1.33 13.93
C GLY A 227 10.36 -0.21 13.00
N SER A 228 9.54 0.16 12.00
CA SER A 228 9.82 1.23 11.02
C SER A 228 11.19 1.15 10.31
N PRO A 229 11.52 0.04 9.62
CA PRO A 229 12.72 -0.02 8.79
C PRO A 229 12.69 1.07 7.70
N GLY A 230 13.85 1.62 7.35
CA GLY A 230 13.95 2.70 6.35
C GLY A 230 13.60 4.10 6.86
N ALA A 231 13.22 4.26 8.13
CA ALA A 231 12.98 5.59 8.73
C ALA A 231 14.25 6.45 8.82
N LYS A 232 15.41 5.80 8.94
CA LYS A 232 16.73 6.43 8.99
C LYS A 232 17.68 5.71 8.06
N ARG A 233 18.71 6.42 7.62
CA ARG A 233 19.82 5.81 6.90
C ARG A 233 20.55 4.82 7.80
N GLN A 234 20.85 3.65 7.26
CA GLN A 234 21.67 2.63 7.89
C GLN A 234 23.08 3.21 8.12
N SER A 235 23.66 2.98 9.30
CA SER A 235 24.89 3.65 9.74
C SER A 235 26.13 3.25 8.93
N ASN A 236 26.18 2.01 8.46
CA ASN A 236 27.24 1.51 7.58
C ASN A 236 26.85 1.60 6.10
N ALA A 237 25.80 2.34 5.73
CA ALA A 237 25.50 2.59 4.33
C ALA A 237 26.66 3.36 3.68
N ARG A 238 27.09 2.93 2.50
CA ARG A 238 28.21 3.55 1.79
C ARG A 238 27.90 5.04 1.49
N PRO A 239 28.82 5.98 1.75
CA PRO A 239 28.54 7.41 1.66
C PRO A 239 28.02 7.88 0.29
N ASP A 240 28.55 7.32 -0.80
CA ASP A 240 28.27 7.68 -2.19
C ASP A 240 26.99 7.04 -2.77
N ASN A 241 26.27 6.20 -2.02
CA ASN A 241 25.02 5.55 -2.48
C ASN A 241 24.00 6.53 -3.09
N GLY A 242 23.86 7.72 -2.50
CA GLY A 242 22.91 8.75 -2.98
C GLY A 242 23.23 9.34 -4.35
N SER A 243 24.47 9.20 -4.82
CA SER A 243 24.95 9.71 -6.12
C SER A 243 25.08 8.64 -7.20
N MET A 244 24.76 7.38 -6.89
CA MET A 244 24.87 6.27 -7.84
C MET A 244 23.74 6.29 -8.86
N ARG A 245 23.91 5.53 -9.96
CA ARG A 245 22.85 5.39 -10.94
C ARG A 245 21.66 4.67 -10.31
N PRO A 246 20.42 5.11 -10.58
CA PRO A 246 19.25 4.51 -9.96
C PRO A 246 19.11 3.02 -10.28
N ILE A 247 18.84 2.20 -9.27
CA ILE A 247 18.50 0.78 -9.45
C ILE A 247 17.07 0.70 -9.98
N GLU A 248 16.84 -0.08 -11.03
CA GLU A 248 15.49 -0.33 -11.55
C GLU A 248 14.83 -1.44 -10.72
N LEU A 249 13.68 -1.14 -10.11
CA LEU A 249 12.91 -2.05 -9.26
C LEU A 249 11.53 -2.31 -9.88
N TRP A 250 11.28 -3.53 -10.32
CA TRP A 250 9.97 -4.00 -10.79
C TRP A 250 9.16 -4.49 -9.58
N ALA A 251 8.09 -3.76 -9.26
CA ALA A 251 7.44 -3.91 -7.96
C ALA A 251 6.00 -3.38 -7.94
N TYR A 252 5.26 -3.75 -6.89
CA TYR A 252 4.05 -3.02 -6.50
C TYR A 252 3.88 -2.98 -4.98
N GLU A 253 3.28 -1.90 -4.46
CA GLU A 253 3.25 -1.58 -3.03
C GLU A 253 2.54 -2.64 -2.17
N CYS A 254 1.52 -3.33 -2.71
CA CYS A 254 0.80 -4.37 -1.98
C CYS A 254 1.56 -5.71 -1.85
N SER A 255 2.70 -5.89 -2.53
CA SER A 255 3.42 -7.16 -2.48
C SER A 255 4.18 -7.31 -1.15
N PRO A 256 3.98 -8.41 -0.39
CA PRO A 256 4.71 -8.63 0.86
C PRO A 256 6.23 -8.78 0.64
N PHE A 257 6.64 -9.32 -0.51
CA PHE A 257 8.05 -9.57 -0.85
C PHE A 257 8.80 -8.31 -1.32
N VAL A 258 8.07 -7.33 -1.86
CA VAL A 258 8.66 -6.06 -2.33
C VAL A 258 9.05 -5.17 -1.15
N LYS A 259 8.27 -5.22 -0.06
CA LYS A 259 8.46 -4.34 1.09
C LYS A 259 9.88 -4.41 1.69
N PRO A 260 10.46 -5.57 2.01
CA PRO A 260 11.83 -5.64 2.55
C PRO A 260 12.89 -5.09 1.60
N VAL A 261 12.74 -5.31 0.28
CA VAL A 261 13.66 -4.77 -0.73
C VAL A 261 13.61 -3.24 -0.76
N LYS A 262 12.40 -2.66 -0.74
CA LYS A 262 12.22 -1.20 -0.69
C LYS A 262 12.73 -0.60 0.60
N GLU A 263 12.45 -1.23 1.73
CA GLU A 263 12.95 -0.81 3.04
C GLU A 263 14.50 -0.79 3.04
N LYS A 264 15.15 -1.81 2.44
CA LYS A 264 16.62 -1.88 2.31
C LYS A 264 17.19 -0.83 1.35
N LEU A 265 16.61 -0.65 0.15
CA LEU A 265 17.01 0.41 -0.79
C LEU A 265 16.89 1.79 -0.14
N SER A 266 15.76 2.02 0.55
CA SER A 266 15.51 3.25 1.30
C SER A 266 16.54 3.41 2.42
N SER A 267 16.80 2.39 3.26
CA SER A 267 17.75 2.52 4.37
C SER A 267 19.18 2.74 3.92
N LEU A 268 19.58 2.20 2.76
CA LEU A 268 20.91 2.41 2.19
C LEU A 268 21.05 3.78 1.51
N GLY A 269 19.94 4.49 1.30
CA GLY A 269 19.91 5.79 0.63
C GLY A 269 20.18 5.68 -0.88
N ILE A 270 19.78 4.56 -1.50
CA ILE A 270 20.03 4.30 -2.92
C ILE A 270 18.86 4.82 -3.75
N PRO A 271 19.10 5.74 -4.72
CA PRO A 271 18.11 6.13 -5.69
C PRO A 271 17.62 4.92 -6.49
N HIS A 272 16.32 4.81 -6.73
CA HIS A 272 15.79 3.68 -7.49
C HIS A 272 14.55 4.06 -8.30
N THR A 273 14.46 3.54 -9.52
CA THR A 273 13.29 3.70 -10.39
C THR A 273 12.30 2.59 -10.10
N VAL A 274 11.08 2.93 -9.71
CA VAL A 274 10.01 1.95 -9.44
C VAL A 274 9.16 1.77 -10.68
N VAL A 275 9.20 0.58 -11.28
CA VAL A 275 8.33 0.18 -12.37
C VAL A 275 7.12 -0.55 -11.78
N SER A 276 5.96 0.13 -11.78
CA SER A 276 4.72 -0.42 -11.22
C SER A 276 4.28 -1.67 -11.96
N CYS A 277 4.09 -2.76 -11.23
CA CYS A 277 3.64 -4.06 -11.74
C CYS A 277 2.35 -4.54 -11.05
N SER A 278 1.46 -3.61 -10.70
CA SER A 278 0.14 -3.92 -10.15
C SER A 278 -0.68 -4.80 -11.12
N ARG A 279 -1.70 -5.53 -10.65
CA ARG A 279 -2.52 -6.37 -11.54
C ARG A 279 -3.24 -5.52 -12.58
N GLY A 280 -3.16 -5.92 -13.85
CA GLY A 280 -3.70 -5.19 -15.00
C GLY A 280 -2.73 -4.19 -15.65
N SER A 281 -1.52 -4.01 -15.09
CA SER A 281 -0.45 -3.22 -15.73
C SER A 281 0.15 -3.94 -16.93
N SER A 282 0.40 -3.21 -18.02
CA SER A 282 1.17 -3.71 -19.18
C SER A 282 2.65 -3.93 -18.87
N ASN A 283 3.16 -3.37 -17.76
CA ASN A 283 4.53 -3.64 -17.31
C ASN A 283 4.72 -5.10 -16.90
N ARG A 284 3.66 -5.83 -16.53
CA ARG A 284 3.76 -7.27 -16.27
C ARG A 284 4.20 -8.04 -17.51
N ASP A 285 3.62 -7.71 -18.65
CA ASP A 285 3.95 -8.34 -19.93
C ASP A 285 5.36 -7.94 -20.38
N ARG A 286 5.72 -6.64 -20.25
CA ARG A 286 7.08 -6.15 -20.50
C ARG A 286 8.13 -6.85 -19.64
N MET A 287 7.78 -7.15 -18.39
CA MET A 287 8.67 -7.86 -17.48
C MET A 287 8.90 -9.29 -17.94
N VAL A 288 7.83 -10.01 -18.30
CA VAL A 288 7.90 -11.38 -18.82
C VAL A 288 8.71 -11.43 -20.10
N GLU A 289 8.51 -10.48 -21.01
CA GLU A 289 9.29 -10.35 -22.24
C GLU A 289 10.78 -10.08 -21.94
N LYS A 290 11.06 -9.17 -21.01
CA LYS A 290 12.43 -8.81 -20.63
C LYS A 290 13.19 -9.97 -20.00
N THR A 291 12.55 -10.77 -19.15
CA THR A 291 13.24 -11.82 -18.37
C THR A 291 13.07 -13.22 -18.95
N GLY A 292 12.16 -13.41 -19.90
CA GLY A 292 11.82 -14.71 -20.49
C GLY A 292 11.22 -15.69 -19.48
N ARG A 293 10.74 -15.20 -18.33
CA ARG A 293 10.20 -16.01 -17.23
C ARG A 293 8.77 -15.61 -16.90
N THR A 294 8.07 -16.48 -16.17
CA THR A 294 6.79 -16.13 -15.57
C THR A 294 6.92 -14.88 -14.71
N PHE A 295 5.87 -14.07 -14.69
CA PHE A 295 5.83 -12.86 -13.87
C PHE A 295 6.09 -13.17 -12.39
N GLN A 296 7.13 -12.56 -11.84
CA GLN A 296 7.53 -12.67 -10.44
C GLN A 296 8.08 -11.33 -9.98
N VAL A 297 7.72 -10.86 -8.79
CA VAL A 297 8.28 -9.63 -8.19
C VAL A 297 8.64 -9.88 -6.72
N PRO A 298 9.64 -9.18 -6.15
CA PRO A 298 10.46 -8.13 -6.77
C PRO A 298 11.49 -8.68 -7.79
N TYR A 299 11.86 -7.81 -8.74
CA TYR A 299 13.02 -8.00 -9.62
C TYR A 299 13.78 -6.69 -9.71
N ILE A 300 15.10 -6.76 -9.64
CA ILE A 300 15.96 -5.58 -9.74
C ILE A 300 16.89 -5.68 -10.95
N VAL A 301 17.22 -4.52 -11.51
CA VAL A 301 18.34 -4.34 -12.44
C VAL A 301 19.23 -3.26 -11.88
N ASP A 302 20.45 -3.64 -11.54
CA ASP A 302 21.45 -2.75 -10.97
C ASP A 302 22.45 -2.32 -12.04
N PRO A 303 22.36 -1.08 -12.55
CA PRO A 303 23.28 -0.61 -13.58
C PRO A 303 24.70 -0.46 -13.06
N ASN A 304 24.91 -0.30 -11.75
CA ASN A 304 26.23 -0.01 -11.17
C ASN A 304 27.12 -1.25 -11.12
N THR A 305 26.54 -2.43 -10.94
CA THR A 305 27.25 -3.71 -10.89
C THR A 305 26.99 -4.59 -12.11
N GLY A 306 25.93 -4.31 -12.87
CA GLY A 306 25.46 -5.14 -13.99
C GLY A 306 24.64 -6.36 -13.55
N VAL A 307 24.25 -6.45 -12.28
CA VAL A 307 23.45 -7.55 -11.74
C VAL A 307 21.97 -7.33 -12.03
N ASP A 308 21.30 -8.39 -12.45
CA ASP A 308 19.85 -8.49 -12.40
C ASP A 308 19.43 -9.78 -11.66
N MET A 309 18.41 -9.69 -10.81
CA MET A 309 18.06 -10.82 -9.95
C MET A 309 16.64 -10.75 -9.38
N TYR A 310 16.16 -11.94 -9.00
CA TYR A 310 14.92 -12.21 -8.30
C TYR A 310 15.20 -12.51 -6.82
N GLU A 311 14.16 -12.96 -6.10
CA GLU A 311 14.18 -13.42 -4.71
C GLU A 311 14.47 -12.29 -3.71
N SER A 312 13.42 -11.85 -3.01
CA SER A 312 13.51 -10.68 -2.11
C SER A 312 14.59 -10.81 -1.05
N ALA A 313 14.80 -11.99 -0.48
CA ALA A 313 15.82 -12.24 0.53
C ALA A 313 17.25 -12.12 -0.06
N GLU A 314 17.46 -12.68 -1.26
CA GLU A 314 18.77 -12.66 -1.93
C GLU A 314 19.10 -11.24 -2.43
N ILE A 315 18.09 -10.50 -2.89
CA ILE A 315 18.23 -9.07 -3.21
C ILE A 315 18.67 -8.27 -1.99
N VAL A 316 18.06 -8.49 -0.82
CA VAL A 316 18.42 -7.76 0.41
C VAL A 316 19.85 -8.07 0.83
N GLU A 317 20.26 -9.34 0.78
CA GLU A 317 21.63 -9.76 1.06
C GLU A 317 22.63 -9.14 0.08
N TYR A 318 22.32 -9.17 -1.21
CA TYR A 318 23.11 -8.53 -2.26
C TYR A 318 23.30 -7.03 -1.99
N LEU A 319 22.21 -6.31 -1.72
CA LEU A 319 22.24 -4.87 -1.47
C LEU A 319 23.08 -4.54 -0.25
N ASP A 320 22.94 -5.32 0.82
CA ASP A 320 23.73 -5.13 2.03
C ASP A 320 25.22 -5.35 1.75
N LYS A 321 25.58 -6.40 1.00
CA LYS A 321 26.97 -6.70 0.65
C LYS A 321 27.59 -5.68 -0.31
N ALA A 322 26.85 -5.20 -1.29
CA ALA A 322 27.37 -4.33 -2.36
C ALA A 322 27.44 -2.84 -1.95
N TYR A 323 26.55 -2.41 -1.04
CA TYR A 323 26.31 -0.98 -0.76
C TYR A 323 26.49 -0.59 0.70
N THR A 324 27.20 -1.42 1.49
CA THR A 324 27.64 -1.06 2.84
C THR A 324 29.17 -1.03 2.93
N VAL A 325 29.66 -0.33 3.95
CA VAL A 325 31.06 -0.40 4.39
C VAL A 325 31.18 -1.38 5.55
N GLN A 326 32.28 -2.14 5.59
CA GLN A 326 32.61 -3.05 6.70
C GLN A 326 33.23 -2.30 7.88
#